data_AF-A0A3B3CGY6-F1
#
_entry.id   AF-A0A3B3CGY6-F1
#
_cell.length_a   1.000
_cell.length_b   1.000
_cell.length_c   1.000
_cell.angle_alpha   90.00
_cell.angle_beta   90.00
_cell.angle_gamma   90.00
#
_symmetry.space_group_name_H-M   'P 1'
#
loop_
_entity.id
_entity.type
_entity.pdbx_description
1 polymer ?
#
loop_
_entity_poly.entity_id
_entity_poly.type
_entity_poly.pdbx_seq_one_letter_code
_entity_poly.pdbx_strand_id
1 'polypeptide(L)'
;MSWAEEDWTVGLSGRVLQKVKELQVHKERLFRENKQKQLQLDNIHASLEKQIVKVHLFYARFYPKICEIKWEIECSPVKISSFKK
;
A
#
# COMPACT_ATOMS: atom_id res chain seq x y z
N MET A 1 -0.12 -19.58 -22.17
CA MET A 1 0.29 -18.65 -23.24
C MET A 1 1.79 -18.48 -23.14
N SER A 2 2.54 -19.12 -24.03
CA SER A 2 4.01 -19.01 -24.07
C SER A 2 4.39 -17.90 -25.04
N TRP A 3 4.29 -16.65 -24.59
CA TRP A 3 4.93 -15.49 -25.24
C TRP A 3 6.18 -15.16 -24.44
N ALA A 4 7.14 -16.06 -24.50
CA ALA A 4 8.48 -15.78 -24.02
C ALA A 4 9.42 -15.99 -25.20
N GLU A 5 10.35 -15.06 -25.33
CA GLU A 5 11.66 -15.27 -25.99
C GLU A 5 11.83 -14.82 -27.45
N GLU A 6 11.00 -13.90 -27.95
CA GLU A 6 11.48 -13.00 -29.02
C GLU A 6 11.94 -11.69 -28.38
N ASP A 7 13.24 -11.43 -28.50
CA ASP A 7 13.86 -10.20 -28.03
C ASP A 7 13.33 -9.05 -28.89
N TRP A 8 12.30 -8.36 -28.39
CA TRP A 8 11.61 -7.25 -29.05
C TRP A 8 12.54 -6.07 -29.39
N THR A 9 13.78 -6.12 -28.91
CA THR A 9 14.82 -5.15 -29.19
C THR A 9 15.54 -5.39 -30.53
N VAL A 10 15.35 -6.56 -31.16
CA VAL A 10 15.94 -6.89 -32.46
C VAL A 10 15.36 -6.00 -33.56
N GLY A 11 16.24 -5.37 -34.35
CA GLY A 11 15.86 -4.44 -35.43
C GLY A 11 15.72 -2.97 -35.03
N LEU A 12 15.88 -2.64 -33.73
CA LEU A 12 15.88 -1.25 -33.27
C LEU A 12 17.24 -0.57 -33.53
N SER A 13 17.21 0.73 -33.85
CA SER A 13 18.45 1.51 -34.01
C SER A 13 19.19 1.69 -32.68
N GLY A 14 20.52 1.81 -32.71
CA GLY A 14 21.35 1.96 -31.50
C GLY A 14 20.94 3.11 -30.58
N ARG A 15 20.43 4.23 -31.14
CA ARG A 15 19.89 5.35 -30.37
C ARG A 15 18.63 4.98 -29.59
N VAL A 16 17.75 4.19 -30.21
CA VAL A 16 16.53 3.69 -29.56
C VAL A 16 16.88 2.69 -28.47
N LEU A 17 17.83 1.79 -28.71
CA LEU A 17 18.31 0.84 -27.71
C LEU A 17 18.91 1.54 -26.48
N GLN A 18 19.67 2.61 -26.69
CA GLN A 18 20.21 3.43 -25.60
C GLN A 18 19.09 4.05 -24.76
N LYS A 19 18.05 4.59 -25.41
CA LYS A 19 16.87 5.14 -24.71
C LYS A 19 16.09 4.07 -23.95
N VAL A 20 15.94 2.88 -24.52
CA VAL A 20 15.31 1.74 -23.82
C VAL A 20 16.06 1.40 -22.55
N LYS A 21 17.40 1.35 -22.59
CA LYS A 21 18.23 1.07 -21.42
C LYS A 21 18.11 2.16 -20.35
N GLU A 22 18.14 3.44 -20.76
CA GLU A 22 17.92 4.57 -19.85
C GLU A 22 16.55 4.49 -19.15
N LEU A 23 15.50 4.17 -19.91
CA LEU A 23 14.15 4.00 -19.36
C LEU A 23 14.03 2.81 -18.41
N GLN A 24 14.70 1.69 -18.70
CA GLN A 24 14.75 0.54 -17.81
C GLN A 24 15.39 0.90 -16.46
N VAL A 25 16.53 1.61 -16.49
CA VAL A 25 17.20 2.09 -15.26
C VAL A 25 16.29 3.05 -14.48
N HIS A 26 15.60 3.96 -15.19
CA HIS A 26 14.64 4.86 -14.55
C HIS A 26 13.46 4.13 -13.92
N LYS A 27 12.91 3.12 -14.61
CA LYS A 27 11.82 2.29 -14.11
C LYS A 27 12.24 1.55 -12.84
N GLU A 28 13.43 0.97 -12.82
CA GLU A 28 13.96 0.29 -11.63
C GLU A 28 14.13 1.25 -10.45
N ARG A 29 14.65 2.46 -10.70
CA ARG A 29 14.78 3.50 -9.68
C ARG A 29 13.42 3.87 -9.10
N LEU A 30 12.46 4.21 -9.96
CA LEU A 30 11.10 4.56 -9.55
C LEU A 30 10.41 3.42 -8.81
N PHE A 31 10.63 2.17 -9.24
CA PHE A 31 10.10 0.99 -8.55
C PHE A 31 10.64 0.87 -7.12
N ARG A 32 11.95 1.09 -6.91
CA ARG A 32 12.55 1.10 -5.57
C ARG A 32 11.99 2.23 -4.70
N GLU A 33 11.92 3.44 -5.24
CA GLU A 33 11.36 4.60 -4.53
C GLU A 33 9.89 4.38 -4.16
N ASN A 34 9.09 3.82 -5.08
CA ASN A 34 7.69 3.52 -4.82
C ASN A 34 7.52 2.44 -3.75
N LYS A 35 8.34 1.38 -3.81
CA LYS A 35 8.34 0.33 -2.77
C LYS A 35 8.68 0.91 -1.39
N GLN A 36 9.67 1.81 -1.31
CA GLN A 36 10.01 2.49 -0.06
C GLN A 36 8.86 3.33 0.46
N LYS A 37 8.19 4.11 -0.41
CA LYS A 37 7.02 4.92 -0.04
C LYS A 37 5.84 4.05 0.42
N GLN A 38 5.59 2.92 -0.25
CA GLN A 38 4.56 1.98 0.16
C GLN A 38 4.81 1.47 1.59
N LEU A 39 6.05 1.07 1.90
CA LEU A 39 6.42 0.64 3.25
C LEU A 39 6.24 1.77 4.29
N GLN A 40 6.53 3.02 3.93
CA GLN A 40 6.29 4.16 4.80
C GLN A 40 4.79 4.38 5.06
N LEU A 41 3.96 4.26 4.02
CA LEU A 41 2.51 4.33 4.16
C LEU A 41 1.99 3.21 5.06
N ASP A 42 2.41 1.97 4.82
CA ASP A 42 1.98 0.81 5.61
C ASP A 42 2.36 0.99 7.10
N ASN A 43 3.54 1.53 7.37
CA ASN A 43 3.97 1.85 8.73
C ASN A 43 3.10 2.94 9.39
N ILE A 44 2.75 3.99 8.66
CA ILE A 44 1.88 5.07 9.16
C ILE A 44 0.48 4.52 9.44
N HIS A 45 -0.07 3.73 8.51
CA HIS A 45 -1.36 3.06 8.68
C HIS A 45 -1.36 2.16 9.92
N ALA A 46 -0.35 1.31 10.10
CA ALA A 46 -0.24 0.45 11.27
C ALA A 46 -0.10 1.24 12.59
N SER A 47 0.59 2.39 12.57
CA SER A 47 0.69 3.28 13.73
C SER A 47 -0.67 3.92 14.06
N LEU A 48 -1.39 4.37 13.03
CA LEU A 48 -2.71 4.98 13.16
C LEU A 48 -3.72 3.98 13.72
N GLU A 49 -3.76 2.75 13.19
CA GLU A 49 -4.62 1.68 13.70
C GLU A 49 -4.39 1.42 15.19
N LYS A 50 -3.12 1.38 15.63
CA LYS A 50 -2.80 1.24 17.06
C LYS A 50 -3.34 2.40 17.91
N GLN A 51 -3.29 3.63 17.39
CA GLN A 51 -3.84 4.79 18.09
C GLN A 51 -5.36 4.73 18.14
N ILE A 52 -6.02 4.35 17.04
CA ILE A 52 -7.48 4.16 16.99
C ILE A 52 -7.91 3.14 18.04
N VAL A 53 -7.23 1.99 18.12
CA VAL A 53 -7.55 0.97 19.13
C VAL A 53 -7.40 1.52 20.55
N LYS A 54 -6.32 2.26 20.84
CA LYS A 54 -6.13 2.87 22.18
C LYS A 54 -7.26 3.85 22.51
N VAL A 55 -7.61 4.71 21.56
CA VAL A 55 -8.68 5.70 21.72
C VAL A 55 -10.03 5.01 21.91
N HIS A 56 -10.31 3.97 21.12
CA HIS A 56 -11.51 3.16 21.24
C HIS A 56 -11.61 2.48 22.61
N LEU A 57 -10.53 1.83 23.07
CA LEU A 57 -10.49 1.21 24.41
C LEU A 57 -10.69 2.23 25.53
N PHE A 58 -10.14 3.44 25.37
CA PHE A 58 -10.36 4.53 26.32
C PHE A 58 -11.84 4.93 26.36
N TYR A 59 -12.46 5.22 25.21
CA TYR A 59 -13.87 5.59 25.17
C TYR A 59 -14.81 4.47 25.62
N ALA A 60 -14.53 3.21 25.29
CA ALA A 60 -15.31 2.06 25.75
C ALA A 60 -15.26 1.92 27.28
N ARG A 61 -14.13 2.24 27.91
CA ARG A 61 -13.97 2.20 29.37
C ARG A 61 -14.72 3.33 30.08
N PHE A 62 -14.75 4.53 29.51
CA PHE A 62 -15.35 5.71 30.14
C PHE A 62 -16.82 5.95 29.75
N TYR A 63 -17.23 5.54 28.54
CA TYR A 63 -18.57 5.80 27.99
C TYR A 63 -19.08 4.61 27.15
N PRO A 64 -19.38 3.46 27.79
CA PRO A 64 -19.74 2.23 27.09
C PRO A 64 -20.97 2.38 26.18
N LYS A 65 -22.00 3.11 26.65
CA LYS A 65 -23.24 3.37 25.89
C LYS A 65 -23.06 4.25 24.64
N ILE A 66 -22.08 5.16 24.65
CA ILE A 66 -21.81 6.08 23.52
C ILE A 66 -20.92 5.39 22.49
N CYS A 67 -20.01 4.53 22.95
CA CYS A 67 -19.09 3.78 22.10
C CYS A 67 -19.83 2.80 21.16
N GLU A 68 -20.88 2.14 21.66
CA GLU A 68 -21.73 1.23 20.89
C GLU A 68 -22.41 1.94 19.70
N ILE A 69 -22.97 3.14 19.94
CA ILE A 69 -23.66 3.94 18.93
C ILE A 69 -22.69 4.53 17.89
N LYS A 70 -21.51 5.00 18.34
CA LYS A 70 -20.54 5.67 17.44
C LYS A 70 -19.79 4.69 16.54
N TRP A 71 -19.50 3.48 17.03
CA TRP A 71 -18.85 2.43 16.25
C TRP A 71 -19.72 1.93 15.08
N GLU A 72 -21.03 1.81 15.27
CA GLU A 72 -21.96 1.41 14.20
C GLU A 72 -22.04 2.43 13.05
N ILE A 73 -21.85 3.73 13.36
CA ILE A 73 -21.96 4.82 12.36
C ILE A 73 -20.63 5.06 11.63
N GLU A 74 -19.48 4.98 12.29
CA GLU A 74 -18.16 5.33 11.69
C GLU A 74 -17.40 4.12 11.11
N CYS A 75 -17.73 2.87 11.46
CA CYS A 75 -16.98 1.67 11.03
C CYS A 75 -17.73 0.70 10.10
N SER A 76 -18.87 1.13 9.56
CA SER A 76 -19.62 0.41 8.54
C SER A 76 -19.51 1.14 7.20
N PRO A 77 -18.29 1.31 6.64
CA PRO A 77 -17.76 0.28 5.76
C PRO A 77 -16.22 0.18 5.73
N VAL A 78 -15.73 -1.01 5.40
CA VAL A 78 -14.32 -1.35 5.07
C VAL A 78 -13.46 -1.83 6.26
N LYS A 79 -13.60 -3.15 6.50
CA LYS A 79 -12.54 -4.09 6.90
C LYS A 79 -11.85 -3.84 8.25
N ILE A 80 -12.55 -4.24 9.31
CA ILE A 80 -11.93 -4.82 10.51
C ILE A 80 -11.47 -6.26 10.14
N SER A 81 -10.49 -6.42 9.25
CA SER A 81 -10.04 -7.76 8.80
C SER A 81 -8.91 -8.37 9.63
N SER A 82 -8.48 -7.74 10.73
CA SER A 82 -7.23 -8.16 11.40
C SER A 82 -7.33 -8.44 12.89
N PHE A 83 -8.51 -8.31 13.52
CA PHE A 83 -8.68 -8.66 14.94
C PHE A 83 -9.32 -10.04 15.10
N LYS A 84 -8.70 -11.08 14.52
CA LYS A 84 -8.98 -12.49 14.84
C LYS A 84 -7.83 -13.42 14.47
N LYS A 85 -6.76 -13.41 15.26
CA LYS A 85 -5.99 -14.59 15.72
C LYS A 85 -4.96 -14.18 16.76
#